data_AF-A0A523PPN9-F1
#
_entry.id   AF-A0A523PPN9-F1
#
_cell.length_a   1.000
_cell.length_b   1.000
_cell.length_c   1.000
_cell.angle_alpha   90.00
_cell.angle_beta   90.00
_cell.angle_gamma   90.00
#
_symmetry.space_group_name_H-M   'P 1'
#
loop_
_entity.id
_entity.type
_entity.pdbx_description
1 polymer ?
#
loop_
_entity_poly.entity_id
_entity_poly.type
_entity_poly.pdbx_seq_one_letter_code
_entity_poly.pdbx_strand_id
1 'polypeptide(L)'
;MHKDSIAAALSRHIRKSTKPLTILLTDIEGSTEYFDEHGDIEGRLMVDQHNRLLFPVITRFRGKIIKTTGDGVMASFRVPTNAVKAAIGIQQLLAHQRNHNPGPVPHVRIAIHTGQAIVEAKDLYGDAVNVVGRLADQGKGDEILVSDKTVAELQEKEFRLSEKRGFRPRGKTKPLTIYQCKWHGHPSLIDDIRLWSFLPIIKQQKAEILIYSVASIGILYFFYLKYLRYIIADHKYLALVILNPQLILDTAPAIPAILLMGTIAAATALYAIRAVPYYLLRLMKGGFGFCVGFLALYLSATYLPIDFAQTNRAMYQSHHLFVEVLRDTRVYQFPWPGSRILRDVRRSDLLLLADVAKREDLTWNKVLIGKEQYGWVPRVLPPTIGEPERRVTLTYKFSFRYSDLGALLAGLVGCVWGFLNLRIRPT
;
A
#
# COMPACT_ATOMS: atom_id res chain seq x y z
N MET A 1 -28.23 -31.33 31.90
CA MET A 1 -28.79 -29.97 31.65
C MET A 1 -27.79 -29.01 31.01
N HIS A 2 -26.62 -28.71 31.59
CA HIS A 2 -25.71 -27.69 31.03
C HIS A 2 -25.00 -28.13 29.72
N LYS A 3 -24.56 -29.40 29.62
CA LYS A 3 -24.01 -29.97 28.37
C LYS A 3 -25.06 -30.04 27.25
N ASP A 4 -26.30 -30.37 27.57
CA ASP A 4 -27.39 -30.53 26.59
C ASP A 4 -27.83 -29.18 26.01
N SER A 5 -27.83 -28.13 26.85
CA SER A 5 -28.05 -26.74 26.46
C SER A 5 -26.98 -26.22 25.51
N ILE A 6 -25.70 -26.46 25.81
CA ILE A 6 -24.55 -26.09 24.96
C ILE A 6 -24.60 -26.87 23.64
N ALA A 7 -24.87 -28.19 23.70
CA ALA A 7 -25.01 -29.02 22.51
C ALA A 7 -26.15 -28.53 21.60
N ALA A 8 -27.30 -28.15 22.16
CA ALA A 8 -28.43 -27.61 21.39
C ALA A 8 -28.13 -26.24 20.76
N ALA A 9 -27.43 -25.35 21.48
CA ALA A 9 -27.00 -24.06 20.96
C ALA A 9 -25.95 -24.21 19.84
N LEU A 10 -24.95 -25.08 20.06
CA LEU A 10 -23.92 -25.41 19.08
C LEU A 10 -24.52 -26.04 17.83
N SER A 11 -25.45 -26.99 17.98
CA SER A 11 -26.16 -27.64 16.87
C SER A 11 -26.93 -26.62 16.03
N ARG A 12 -27.59 -25.65 16.67
CA ARG A 12 -28.32 -24.58 15.98
C ARG A 12 -27.38 -23.65 15.21
N HIS A 13 -26.24 -23.30 15.80
CA HIS A 13 -25.22 -22.48 15.14
C HIS A 13 -24.61 -23.21 13.94
N ILE A 14 -24.18 -24.47 14.13
CA ILE A 14 -23.65 -25.33 13.07
C ILE A 14 -24.64 -25.40 11.91
N ARG A 15 -25.91 -25.70 12.17
CA ARG A 15 -26.92 -25.86 11.11
C ARG A 15 -27.15 -24.58 10.30
N LYS A 16 -27.00 -23.40 10.91
CA LYS A 16 -27.11 -22.09 10.23
C LYS A 16 -25.84 -21.75 9.41
N SER A 17 -24.69 -22.26 9.84
CA SER A 17 -23.39 -22.01 9.21
C SER A 17 -23.00 -23.06 8.17
N THR A 18 -23.68 -24.22 8.14
CA THR A 18 -23.47 -25.28 7.14
C THR A 18 -24.03 -24.88 5.78
N LYS A 19 -23.20 -24.95 4.75
CA LYS A 19 -23.58 -24.66 3.36
C LYS A 19 -23.01 -25.73 2.42
N PRO A 20 -23.73 -26.08 1.34
CA PRO A 20 -23.15 -26.84 0.25
C PRO A 20 -22.09 -25.97 -0.44
N LEU A 21 -20.85 -26.46 -0.45
CA LEU A 21 -19.72 -25.80 -1.09
C LEU A 21 -18.91 -26.82 -1.87
N THR A 22 -18.34 -26.38 -2.98
CA THR A 22 -17.27 -27.10 -3.66
C THR A 22 -15.94 -26.60 -3.13
N ILE A 23 -15.18 -27.50 -2.53
CA ILE A 23 -13.86 -27.23 -1.97
C ILE A 23 -12.83 -27.71 -2.97
N LEU A 24 -11.88 -26.85 -3.27
CA LEU A 24 -10.68 -27.15 -4.05
C LEU A 24 -9.49 -27.11 -3.10
N LEU A 25 -8.68 -28.16 -3.13
CA LEU A 25 -7.43 -28.23 -2.39
C LEU A 25 -6.30 -28.48 -3.38
N THR A 26 -5.24 -27.70 -3.27
CA THR A 26 -3.99 -27.91 -4.01
C THR A 26 -2.88 -28.32 -3.07
N ASP A 27 -1.89 -29.01 -3.61
CA ASP A 27 -0.71 -29.45 -2.88
C ASP A 27 0.48 -29.58 -3.85
N ILE A 28 1.69 -29.29 -3.38
CA ILE A 28 2.90 -29.32 -4.22
C ILE A 28 3.53 -30.71 -4.13
N GLU A 29 3.77 -31.34 -5.28
CA GLU A 29 4.47 -32.62 -5.32
C GLU A 29 5.96 -32.41 -4.99
N GLY A 30 6.50 -33.20 -4.06
CA GLY A 30 7.91 -33.14 -3.66
C GLY A 30 8.29 -31.90 -2.82
N SER A 31 7.33 -31.19 -2.23
CA SER A 31 7.62 -29.98 -1.45
C SER A 31 8.56 -30.25 -0.27
N THR A 32 8.29 -31.27 0.54
CA THR A 32 9.13 -31.63 1.69
C THR A 32 10.58 -31.90 1.28
N GLU A 33 10.80 -32.63 0.19
CA GLU A 33 12.14 -32.92 -0.36
C GLU A 33 12.83 -31.62 -0.78
N TYR A 34 12.10 -30.70 -1.43
CA TYR A 34 12.63 -29.39 -1.81
C TYR A 34 13.04 -28.54 -0.59
N PHE A 35 12.26 -28.57 0.50
CA PHE A 35 12.60 -27.90 1.76
C PHE A 35 13.87 -28.49 2.38
N ASP A 36 14.02 -29.80 2.37
CA ASP A 36 15.20 -30.49 2.91
C ASP A 36 16.47 -30.18 2.11
N GLU A 37 16.36 -30.10 0.77
CA GLU A 37 17.51 -29.85 -0.12
C GLU A 37 17.94 -28.37 -0.17
N HIS A 38 16.98 -27.44 -0.19
CA HIS A 38 17.25 -26.01 -0.46
C HIS A 38 17.08 -25.11 0.77
N GLY A 39 16.57 -25.66 1.87
CA GLY A 39 16.33 -24.96 3.13
C GLY A 39 15.05 -24.12 3.14
N ASP A 40 14.66 -23.69 4.36
CA ASP A 40 13.37 -23.05 4.64
C ASP A 40 13.10 -21.77 3.83
N ILE A 41 14.15 -21.00 3.53
CA ILE A 41 14.00 -19.72 2.82
C ILE A 41 13.59 -19.97 1.37
N GLU A 42 14.30 -20.83 0.66
CA GLU A 42 14.01 -21.15 -0.75
C GLU A 42 12.71 -21.94 -0.87
N GLY A 43 12.46 -22.90 0.04
CA GLY A 43 11.17 -23.60 0.11
C GLY A 43 10.00 -22.63 0.30
N ARG A 44 10.14 -21.63 1.17
CA ARG A 44 9.09 -20.64 1.36
C ARG A 44 8.90 -19.71 0.15
N LEU A 45 9.97 -19.37 -0.57
CA LEU A 45 9.90 -18.59 -1.81
C LEU A 45 9.16 -19.35 -2.92
N MET A 46 9.44 -20.64 -3.07
CA MET A 46 8.72 -21.52 -4.00
C MET A 46 7.21 -21.52 -3.70
N VAL A 47 6.83 -21.69 -2.42
CA VAL A 47 5.41 -21.65 -2.00
C VAL A 47 4.77 -20.28 -2.25
N ASP A 48 5.47 -19.17 -2.01
CA ASP A 48 4.95 -17.83 -2.32
C ASP A 48 4.72 -17.65 -3.82
N GLN A 49 5.66 -18.11 -4.66
CA GLN A 49 5.53 -18.07 -6.11
C GLN A 49 4.34 -18.93 -6.59
N HIS A 50 4.20 -20.13 -6.05
CA HIS A 50 3.04 -21.00 -6.29
C HIS A 50 1.72 -20.27 -5.96
N ASN A 51 1.59 -19.72 -4.76
CA ASN A 51 0.38 -19.03 -4.32
C ASN A 51 0.03 -17.84 -5.23
N ARG A 52 1.03 -17.07 -5.67
CA ARG A 52 0.84 -15.95 -6.60
C ARG A 52 0.29 -16.35 -7.95
N LEU A 53 0.62 -17.54 -8.44
CA LEU A 53 0.10 -18.06 -9.70
C LEU A 53 -1.35 -18.55 -9.53
N LEU A 54 -1.66 -19.20 -8.40
CA LEU A 54 -2.97 -19.80 -8.17
C LEU A 54 -4.05 -18.76 -7.83
N PHE A 55 -3.74 -17.76 -7.00
CA PHE A 55 -4.74 -16.82 -6.47
C PHE A 55 -5.53 -16.04 -7.54
N PRO A 56 -4.89 -15.51 -8.60
CA PRO A 56 -5.61 -14.84 -9.69
C PRO A 56 -6.58 -15.78 -10.40
N VAL A 57 -6.17 -17.02 -10.67
CA VAL A 57 -7.01 -18.02 -11.35
C VAL A 57 -8.21 -18.40 -10.48
N ILE A 58 -7.98 -18.69 -9.19
CA ILE A 58 -9.06 -18.99 -8.23
C ILE A 58 -10.07 -17.84 -8.18
N THR A 59 -9.58 -16.61 -8.10
CA THR A 59 -10.43 -15.41 -8.02
C THR A 59 -11.19 -15.17 -9.33
N ARG A 60 -10.56 -15.39 -10.49
CA ARG A 60 -11.17 -15.25 -11.83
C ARG A 60 -12.42 -16.11 -11.98
N PHE A 61 -12.38 -17.33 -11.45
CA PHE A 61 -13.50 -18.25 -11.44
C PHE A 61 -14.39 -18.11 -10.19
N ARG A 62 -14.41 -16.94 -9.55
CA ARG A 62 -15.27 -16.63 -8.40
C ARG A 62 -15.05 -17.54 -7.19
N GLY A 63 -13.85 -18.09 -7.05
CA GLY A 63 -13.41 -18.82 -5.88
C GLY A 63 -13.05 -17.88 -4.74
N LYS A 64 -13.24 -18.36 -3.51
CA LYS A 64 -12.78 -17.68 -2.29
C LYS A 64 -11.67 -18.52 -1.66
N ILE A 65 -10.47 -17.96 -1.61
CA ILE A 65 -9.33 -18.53 -0.89
C ILE A 65 -9.68 -18.51 0.61
N ILE A 66 -9.61 -19.68 1.24
CA ILE A 66 -9.90 -19.85 2.67
C ILE A 66 -8.60 -19.74 3.46
N LYS A 67 -7.63 -20.58 3.13
CA LYS A 67 -6.32 -20.63 3.77
C LYS A 67 -5.27 -21.29 2.88
N THR A 68 -4.01 -21.07 3.21
CA THR A 68 -2.87 -21.86 2.74
C THR A 68 -2.61 -22.98 3.76
N THR A 69 -2.30 -24.18 3.29
CA THR A 69 -2.06 -25.36 4.14
C THR A 69 -0.63 -25.82 3.88
N GLY A 70 0.35 -25.23 4.57
CA GLY A 70 1.76 -25.44 4.27
C GLY A 70 2.11 -24.91 2.88
N ASP A 71 2.29 -25.84 1.95
CA ASP A 71 2.62 -25.69 0.54
C ASP A 71 1.39 -25.70 -0.39
N GLY A 72 0.21 -26.01 0.13
CA GLY A 72 -1.06 -26.06 -0.60
C GLY A 72 -2.00 -24.87 -0.40
N VAL A 73 -3.05 -24.79 -1.24
CA VAL A 73 -4.12 -23.79 -1.15
C VAL A 73 -5.47 -24.46 -0.98
N MET A 74 -6.26 -24.00 0.00
CA MET A 74 -7.66 -24.36 0.14
C MET A 74 -8.55 -23.20 -0.32
N ALA A 75 -9.40 -23.47 -1.31
CA ALA A 75 -10.37 -22.53 -1.83
C ALA A 75 -11.78 -23.13 -1.85
N SER A 76 -12.78 -22.26 -1.82
CA SER A 76 -14.20 -22.64 -1.88
C SER A 76 -14.91 -21.95 -3.03
N PHE A 77 -15.84 -22.69 -3.62
CA PHE A 77 -16.65 -22.25 -4.75
C PHE A 77 -18.12 -22.56 -4.45
N ARG A 78 -18.99 -21.66 -4.88
CA ARG A 78 -20.45 -21.86 -4.84
C ARG A 78 -20.97 -22.74 -5.98
N VAL A 79 -20.18 -22.86 -7.05
CA VAL A 79 -20.57 -23.55 -8.27
C VAL A 79 -19.46 -24.56 -8.61
N PRO A 80 -19.75 -25.86 -8.71
CA PRO A 80 -18.78 -26.90 -9.04
C PRO A 80 -18.01 -26.65 -10.34
N THR A 81 -18.70 -26.23 -11.40
CA THR A 81 -18.12 -25.90 -12.71
C THR A 81 -16.98 -24.87 -12.59
N ASN A 82 -17.14 -23.89 -11.70
CA ASN A 82 -16.12 -22.87 -11.49
C ASN A 82 -14.86 -23.44 -10.82
N ALA A 83 -15.01 -24.39 -9.89
CA ALA A 83 -13.87 -25.04 -9.25
C ALA A 83 -13.07 -25.87 -10.27
N VAL A 84 -13.76 -26.60 -11.15
CA VAL A 84 -13.12 -27.39 -12.21
C VAL A 84 -12.41 -26.48 -13.22
N LYS A 85 -13.05 -25.40 -13.67
CA LYS A 85 -12.41 -24.38 -14.51
C LYS A 85 -11.18 -23.75 -13.86
N ALA A 86 -11.26 -23.44 -12.57
CA ALA A 86 -10.11 -22.94 -11.82
C ALA A 86 -8.98 -23.95 -11.79
N ALA A 87 -9.26 -25.23 -11.52
CA ALA A 87 -8.25 -26.28 -11.52
C ALA A 87 -7.58 -26.47 -12.89
N ILE A 88 -8.36 -26.49 -13.98
CA ILE A 88 -7.84 -26.55 -15.35
C ILE A 88 -6.96 -25.33 -15.64
N GLY A 89 -7.44 -24.13 -15.32
CA GLY A 89 -6.68 -22.90 -15.51
C GLY A 89 -5.38 -22.87 -14.70
N ILE A 90 -5.38 -23.41 -13.49
CA ILE A 90 -4.17 -23.53 -12.66
C ILE A 90 -3.15 -24.45 -13.35
N GLN A 91 -3.57 -25.63 -13.82
CA GLN A 91 -2.65 -26.56 -14.49
C GLN A 91 -2.11 -25.98 -15.80
N GLN A 92 -2.96 -25.35 -16.61
CA GLN A 92 -2.55 -24.65 -17.83
C GLN A 92 -1.53 -23.54 -17.52
N LEU A 93 -1.77 -22.77 -16.46
CA LEU A 93 -0.88 -21.69 -16.07
C LEU A 93 0.48 -22.20 -15.61
N LEU A 94 0.52 -23.20 -14.75
CA LEU A 94 1.76 -23.79 -14.25
C LEU A 94 2.57 -24.41 -15.41
N ALA A 95 1.91 -25.12 -16.32
CA ALA A 95 2.53 -25.66 -17.52
C ALA A 95 3.11 -24.56 -18.42
N HIS A 96 2.36 -23.46 -18.64
CA HIS A 96 2.86 -22.31 -19.39
C HIS A 96 4.10 -21.70 -18.71
N GLN A 97 4.07 -21.52 -17.38
CA GLN A 97 5.20 -20.94 -16.63
C GLN A 97 6.45 -21.83 -16.67
N ARG A 98 6.29 -23.16 -16.58
CA ARG A 98 7.38 -24.14 -16.76
C ARG A 98 8.05 -24.03 -18.13
N ASN A 99 7.26 -23.79 -19.18
CA ASN A 99 7.79 -23.72 -20.55
C ASN A 99 8.48 -22.40 -20.89
N HIS A 100 8.19 -21.31 -20.17
CA HIS A 100 8.62 -19.95 -20.54
C HIS A 100 9.54 -19.28 -19.51
N ASN A 101 9.73 -19.85 -18.31
CA ASN A 101 10.59 -19.28 -17.28
C ASN A 101 11.66 -20.27 -16.83
N PRO A 102 12.89 -19.82 -16.55
CA PRO A 102 13.99 -20.67 -16.10
C PRO A 102 13.92 -21.08 -14.62
N GLY A 103 12.89 -20.67 -13.87
CA GLY A 103 12.77 -20.97 -12.43
C GLY A 103 12.03 -22.29 -12.14
N PRO A 104 12.23 -22.89 -10.96
CA PRO A 104 11.56 -24.12 -10.57
C PRO A 104 10.06 -23.84 -10.32
N VAL A 105 9.22 -24.20 -11.28
CA VAL A 105 7.76 -24.15 -11.12
C VAL A 105 7.26 -25.54 -10.74
N PRO A 106 6.73 -25.74 -9.52
CA PRO A 106 6.40 -27.06 -9.00
C PRO A 106 5.26 -27.73 -9.79
N HIS A 107 5.24 -29.06 -9.75
CA HIS A 107 4.08 -29.84 -10.14
C HIS A 107 3.05 -29.83 -9.01
N VAL A 108 1.79 -29.64 -9.35
CA VAL A 108 0.73 -29.43 -8.36
C VAL A 108 -0.36 -30.46 -8.58
N ARG A 109 -0.77 -31.12 -7.51
CA ARG A 109 -1.96 -31.97 -7.49
C ARG A 109 -3.16 -31.16 -6.99
N ILE A 110 -4.32 -31.39 -7.60
CA ILE A 110 -5.54 -30.66 -7.26
C ILE A 110 -6.67 -31.66 -6.98
N ALA A 111 -7.38 -31.47 -5.88
CA ALA A 111 -8.56 -32.24 -5.53
C ALA A 111 -9.79 -31.35 -5.38
N ILE A 112 -10.94 -31.83 -5.85
CA ILE A 112 -12.21 -31.12 -5.82
C ILE A 112 -13.30 -32.02 -5.23
N HIS A 113 -13.97 -31.52 -4.21
CA HIS A 113 -15.11 -32.20 -3.58
C HIS A 113 -16.26 -31.25 -3.27
N THR A 114 -17.49 -31.67 -3.55
CA THR A 114 -18.70 -30.94 -3.19
C THR A 114 -19.39 -31.62 -2.02
N GLY A 115 -19.67 -30.84 -0.97
CA GLY A 115 -20.33 -31.35 0.22
C GLY A 115 -20.76 -30.25 1.18
N GLN A 116 -21.36 -30.67 2.28
CA GLN A 116 -21.75 -29.77 3.35
C GLN A 116 -20.52 -29.38 4.17
N ALA A 117 -20.24 -28.08 4.24
CA ALA A 117 -19.15 -27.50 5.01
C ALA A 117 -19.67 -26.46 5.99
N ILE A 118 -19.15 -26.47 7.21
CA ILE A 118 -19.45 -25.49 8.25
C ILE A 118 -18.58 -24.27 7.98
N VAL A 119 -19.22 -23.15 7.65
CA VAL A 119 -18.52 -21.89 7.35
C VAL A 119 -18.38 -21.06 8.62
N GLU A 120 -17.16 -20.95 9.12
CA GLU A 120 -16.82 -20.01 10.19
C GLU A 120 -16.09 -18.79 9.63
N ALA A 121 -15.96 -17.71 10.41
CA ALA A 121 -15.58 -16.38 9.94
C ALA A 121 -14.37 -16.36 8.97
N LYS A 122 -13.42 -17.29 9.12
CA LYS A 122 -12.23 -17.41 8.27
C LYS A 122 -11.82 -18.86 7.94
N ASP A 123 -12.63 -19.86 8.26
CA ASP A 123 -12.24 -21.26 8.02
C ASP A 123 -13.44 -22.11 7.60
N LEU A 124 -13.14 -23.28 7.05
CA LEU A 124 -14.11 -24.31 6.73
C LEU A 124 -13.83 -25.55 7.58
N TYR A 125 -14.90 -26.10 8.13
CA TYR A 125 -14.87 -27.35 8.87
C TYR A 125 -15.91 -28.34 8.36
N GLY A 126 -15.81 -29.57 8.85
CA GLY A 126 -16.78 -30.62 8.57
C GLY A 126 -16.30 -31.62 7.53
N ASP A 127 -17.22 -32.47 7.12
CA ASP A 127 -16.86 -33.68 6.39
C ASP A 127 -16.24 -33.41 5.02
N ALA A 128 -16.75 -32.40 4.32
CA ALA A 128 -16.27 -32.04 2.99
C ALA A 128 -14.76 -31.70 2.98
N VAL A 129 -14.26 -31.06 4.05
CA VAL A 129 -12.84 -30.70 4.20
C VAL A 129 -11.97 -31.94 4.39
N ASN A 130 -12.44 -32.90 5.19
CA ASN A 130 -11.73 -34.16 5.41
C ASN A 130 -11.69 -35.02 4.15
N VAL A 131 -12.80 -35.05 3.39
CA VAL A 131 -12.89 -35.82 2.15
C VAL A 131 -11.98 -35.23 1.07
N VAL A 132 -11.97 -33.91 0.88
CA VAL A 132 -11.11 -33.29 -0.14
C VAL A 132 -9.62 -33.45 0.16
N GLY A 133 -9.21 -33.37 1.44
CA GLY A 133 -7.82 -33.62 1.83
C GLY A 133 -7.38 -35.05 1.49
N ARG A 134 -8.20 -36.04 1.84
CA ARG A 134 -7.92 -37.44 1.48
C ARG A 134 -7.95 -37.71 -0.02
N LEU A 135 -8.76 -36.96 -0.77
CA LEU A 135 -8.78 -37.02 -2.21
C LEU A 135 -7.48 -36.47 -2.81
N ALA A 136 -6.94 -35.37 -2.24
CA ALA A 136 -5.66 -34.80 -2.65
C ALA A 136 -4.50 -35.77 -2.45
N ASP A 137 -4.48 -36.52 -1.33
CA ASP A 137 -3.45 -37.54 -1.05
C ASP A 137 -3.35 -38.64 -2.13
N GLN A 138 -4.43 -38.87 -2.90
CA GLN A 138 -4.44 -39.87 -3.98
C GLN A 138 -3.94 -39.32 -5.33
N GLY A 139 -3.75 -38.02 -5.42
CA GLY A 139 -3.32 -37.33 -6.64
C GLY A 139 -1.80 -37.33 -6.79
N LYS A 140 -1.36 -37.31 -8.05
CA LYS A 140 0.02 -37.01 -8.46
C LYS A 140 0.12 -35.58 -9.01
N GLY A 141 1.35 -35.08 -9.14
CA GLY A 141 1.61 -33.82 -9.81
C GLY A 141 0.94 -33.74 -11.18
N ASP A 142 0.43 -32.55 -11.51
CA ASP A 142 -0.34 -32.24 -12.72
C ASP A 142 -1.70 -32.97 -12.86
N GLU A 143 -2.19 -33.68 -11.82
CA GLU A 143 -3.52 -34.28 -11.83
C GLU A 143 -4.59 -33.39 -11.20
N ILE A 144 -5.81 -33.51 -11.73
CA ILE A 144 -7.03 -32.95 -11.13
C ILE A 144 -7.96 -34.11 -10.80
N LEU A 145 -8.18 -34.35 -9.51
CA LEU A 145 -9.09 -35.37 -9.00
C LEU A 145 -10.41 -34.75 -8.56
N VAL A 146 -11.51 -35.38 -8.94
CA VAL A 146 -12.87 -34.89 -8.71
C VAL A 146 -13.70 -36.01 -8.11
N SER A 147 -14.38 -35.73 -7.00
CA SER A 147 -15.28 -36.71 -6.38
C SER A 147 -16.55 -36.92 -7.20
N ASP A 148 -17.12 -38.12 -7.12
CA ASP A 148 -18.45 -38.48 -7.63
C ASP A 148 -19.55 -37.43 -7.37
N LYS A 149 -19.62 -36.90 -6.13
CA LYS A 149 -20.59 -35.86 -5.78
C LYS A 149 -20.41 -34.58 -6.57
N THR A 150 -19.16 -34.19 -6.81
CA THR A 150 -18.88 -33.03 -7.65
C THR A 150 -19.27 -33.33 -9.08
N VAL A 151 -18.93 -34.51 -9.62
CA VAL A 151 -19.28 -34.92 -10.98
C VAL A 151 -20.79 -34.93 -11.20
N ALA A 152 -21.57 -35.41 -10.23
CA ALA A 152 -23.03 -35.41 -10.30
C ALA A 152 -23.67 -34.01 -10.41
N GLU A 153 -22.96 -32.97 -9.97
CA GLU A 153 -23.40 -31.57 -10.09
C GLU A 153 -22.81 -30.85 -11.32
N LEU A 154 -21.93 -31.50 -12.09
CA LEU A 154 -21.40 -30.97 -13.34
C LEU A 154 -22.32 -31.31 -14.51
N GLN A 155 -22.27 -30.47 -15.55
CA GLN A 155 -22.87 -30.81 -16.84
C GLN A 155 -21.87 -31.69 -17.62
N GLU A 156 -22.24 -32.94 -17.91
CA GLU A 156 -21.34 -33.99 -18.43
C GLU A 156 -20.59 -33.62 -19.74
N LYS A 157 -21.09 -32.67 -20.53
CA LYS A 157 -20.52 -32.33 -21.83
C LYS A 157 -19.36 -31.32 -21.79
N GLU A 158 -19.15 -30.64 -20.67
CA GLU A 158 -18.18 -29.54 -20.59
C GLU A 158 -16.75 -30.01 -20.28
N PHE A 159 -16.58 -31.15 -19.59
CA PHE A 159 -15.29 -31.59 -19.08
C PHE A 159 -14.97 -33.04 -19.48
N ARG A 160 -13.71 -33.31 -19.83
CA ARG A 160 -13.21 -34.66 -20.09
C ARG A 160 -12.89 -35.34 -18.76
N LEU A 161 -13.77 -36.23 -18.30
CA LEU A 161 -13.63 -36.97 -17.05
C LEU A 161 -13.38 -38.45 -17.35
N SER A 162 -12.38 -39.04 -16.71
CA SER A 162 -12.11 -40.48 -16.76
C SER A 162 -12.17 -41.06 -15.36
N GLU A 163 -12.97 -42.09 -15.15
CA GLU A 163 -13.01 -42.80 -13.87
C GLU A 163 -11.65 -43.47 -13.62
N LYS A 164 -11.05 -43.25 -12.44
CA LYS A 164 -9.73 -43.78 -12.10
C LYS A 164 -9.84 -45.01 -11.20
N ARG A 165 -10.52 -44.87 -10.05
CA ARG A 165 -10.77 -45.95 -9.08
C ARG A 165 -11.78 -45.52 -8.01
N GLY A 166 -12.49 -46.50 -7.42
CA GLY A 166 -13.17 -46.32 -6.14
C GLY A 166 -12.17 -46.40 -4.96
N PHE A 167 -12.16 -45.39 -4.10
CA PHE A 167 -11.32 -45.33 -2.89
C PHE A 167 -12.20 -45.26 -1.65
N ARG A 168 -11.87 -45.99 -0.58
CA ARG A 168 -12.55 -45.84 0.71
C ARG A 168 -11.68 -45.00 1.64
N PRO A 169 -12.05 -43.74 1.93
CA PRO A 169 -11.30 -42.92 2.86
C PRO A 169 -11.29 -43.55 4.26
N ARG A 170 -10.14 -43.56 4.95
CA ARG A 170 -10.02 -44.11 6.31
C ARG A 170 -11.06 -43.45 7.24
N GLY A 171 -11.90 -44.26 7.89
CA GLY A 171 -13.00 -43.79 8.74
C GLY A 171 -14.35 -43.56 8.05
N LYS A 172 -14.48 -43.92 6.76
CA LYS A 172 -15.74 -43.86 6.01
C LYS A 172 -16.28 -45.25 5.67
N THR A 173 -17.59 -45.40 5.81
CA THR A 173 -18.33 -46.64 5.50
C THR A 173 -18.59 -46.82 4.01
N LYS A 174 -18.79 -45.74 3.25
CA LYS A 174 -19.05 -45.80 1.80
C LYS A 174 -17.78 -45.52 0.97
N PRO A 175 -17.52 -46.29 -0.10
CA PRO A 175 -16.48 -45.96 -1.06
C PRO A 175 -16.85 -44.67 -1.82
N LEU A 176 -15.84 -43.85 -2.11
CA LEU A 176 -15.94 -42.64 -2.93
C LEU A 176 -15.35 -42.96 -4.31
N THR A 177 -16.12 -42.78 -5.37
CA THR A 177 -15.60 -42.91 -6.74
C THR A 177 -14.84 -41.65 -7.12
N ILE A 178 -13.64 -41.83 -7.69
CA ILE A 178 -12.75 -40.73 -8.08
C ILE A 178 -12.66 -40.66 -9.59
N TYR A 179 -12.88 -39.46 -10.12
CA TYR A 179 -12.69 -39.12 -11.51
C TYR A 179 -11.44 -38.27 -11.66
N GLN A 180 -10.67 -38.52 -12.72
CA GLN A 180 -9.61 -37.63 -13.16
C GLN A 180 -10.17 -36.69 -14.24
N CYS A 181 -10.00 -35.39 -14.04
CA CYS A 181 -10.27 -34.40 -15.08
C CYS A 181 -9.05 -34.22 -15.96
N LYS A 182 -9.20 -34.49 -17.27
CA LYS A 182 -8.16 -34.30 -18.28
C LYS A 182 -8.17 -32.84 -18.74
N TRP A 183 -7.18 -32.07 -18.31
CA TRP A 183 -7.00 -30.67 -18.69
C TRP A 183 -6.21 -30.48 -20.00
N HIS A 184 -5.44 -31.51 -20.41
CA HIS A 184 -4.72 -31.50 -21.68
C HIS A 184 -5.69 -31.46 -22.87
N GLY A 185 -5.51 -30.49 -23.76
CA GLY A 185 -6.37 -30.26 -24.91
C GLY A 185 -7.70 -29.58 -24.60
N HIS A 186 -7.92 -29.10 -23.36
CA HIS A 186 -9.00 -28.18 -23.05
C HIS A 186 -8.66 -26.79 -23.62
N PRO A 187 -9.62 -26.03 -24.18
CA PRO A 187 -9.40 -24.64 -24.58
C PRO A 187 -8.72 -23.84 -23.47
N SER A 188 -7.85 -22.91 -23.85
CA SER A 188 -7.13 -22.08 -22.88
C SER A 188 -8.13 -21.29 -22.04
N LEU A 189 -8.04 -21.46 -20.73
CA LEU A 189 -8.80 -20.70 -19.73
C LEU A 189 -7.97 -19.55 -19.15
N ILE A 190 -6.76 -19.34 -19.69
CA ILE A 190 -5.76 -18.41 -19.15
C ILE A 190 -5.45 -17.22 -20.07
N ASP A 191 -5.96 -17.19 -21.30
CA ASP A 191 -5.62 -16.15 -22.29
C ASP A 191 -5.97 -14.72 -21.82
N ASP A 192 -7.07 -14.57 -21.09
CA ASP A 192 -7.50 -13.29 -20.52
C ASP A 192 -6.94 -13.03 -19.11
N ILE A 193 -6.22 -13.99 -18.53
CA ILE A 193 -5.67 -13.85 -17.17
C ILE A 193 -4.39 -13.05 -17.27
N ARG A 194 -4.51 -11.73 -17.10
CA ARG A 194 -3.33 -10.89 -16.85
C ARG A 194 -2.69 -11.32 -15.52
N LEU A 195 -1.60 -12.09 -15.63
CA LEU A 195 -0.71 -12.49 -14.52
C LEU A 195 -0.09 -11.32 -13.74
N TRP A 196 -0.38 -10.10 -14.16
CA TRP A 196 0.18 -8.89 -13.63
C TRP A 196 -0.60 -8.49 -12.39
N SER A 197 -0.02 -8.84 -11.23
CA SER A 197 0.23 -7.89 -10.15
C SER A 197 -0.81 -7.68 -9.05
N PHE A 198 -1.90 -8.42 -8.94
CA PHE A 198 -2.87 -8.17 -7.85
C PHE A 198 -2.74 -9.18 -6.71
N LEU A 199 -2.19 -8.74 -5.57
CA LEU A 199 -2.18 -9.53 -4.34
C LEU A 199 -3.42 -9.25 -3.49
N PRO A 200 -4.11 -10.28 -2.96
CA PRO A 200 -5.18 -10.07 -2.00
C PRO A 200 -4.59 -9.47 -0.71
N ILE A 201 -5.15 -8.34 -0.25
CA ILE A 201 -4.59 -7.60 0.89
C ILE A 201 -5.00 -8.25 2.22
N ILE A 202 -4.04 -8.86 2.92
CA ILE A 202 -4.22 -9.44 4.26
C ILE A 202 -4.29 -8.31 5.32
N LYS A 203 -4.93 -8.54 6.47
CA LYS A 203 -5.05 -7.52 7.56
C LYS A 203 -3.70 -6.91 7.98
N GLN A 204 -2.63 -7.70 8.07
CA GLN A 204 -1.29 -7.19 8.42
C GLN A 204 -0.69 -6.31 7.31
N GLN A 205 -0.89 -6.68 6.04
CA GLN A 205 -0.45 -5.85 4.90
C GLN A 205 -1.17 -4.49 4.86
N LYS A 206 -2.43 -4.40 5.33
CA LYS A 206 -3.12 -3.10 5.47
C LYS A 206 -2.40 -2.15 6.43
N ALA A 207 -1.84 -2.68 7.52
CA ALA A 207 -1.08 -1.87 8.48
C ALA A 207 0.25 -1.40 7.88
N GLU A 208 0.96 -2.27 7.16
CA GLU A 208 2.19 -1.88 6.46
C GLU A 208 1.93 -0.80 5.39
N ILE A 209 0.90 -0.98 4.56
CA ILE A 209 0.48 0.02 3.56
C ILE A 209 0.16 1.35 4.25
N LEU A 210 -0.54 1.33 5.38
CA LEU A 210 -0.84 2.53 6.15
C LEU A 210 0.43 3.23 6.64
N ILE A 211 1.37 2.48 7.23
CA ILE A 211 2.66 3.00 7.69
C ILE A 211 3.44 3.63 6.54
N TYR A 212 3.57 2.93 5.40
CA TYR A 212 4.29 3.43 4.24
C TYR A 212 3.63 4.68 3.65
N SER A 213 2.29 4.71 3.57
CA SER A 213 1.52 5.89 3.14
C SER A 213 1.76 7.09 4.05
N VAL A 214 1.61 6.91 5.36
CA VAL A 214 1.78 8.00 6.34
C VAL A 214 3.21 8.54 6.30
N ALA A 215 4.21 7.65 6.25
CA ALA A 215 5.61 8.06 6.12
C ALA A 215 5.87 8.82 4.81
N SER A 216 5.31 8.35 3.68
CA SER A 216 5.45 9.00 2.37
C SER A 216 4.78 10.37 2.30
N ILE A 217 3.60 10.52 2.90
CA ILE A 217 2.91 11.81 3.01
C ILE A 217 3.70 12.76 3.91
N GLY A 218 4.18 12.26 5.06
CA GLY A 218 4.98 13.04 6.00
C GLY A 218 6.26 13.57 5.38
N ILE A 219 7.00 12.75 4.63
CA ILE A 219 8.22 13.18 3.96
C ILE A 219 7.93 14.20 2.84
N LEU A 220 6.87 14.00 2.04
CA LEU A 220 6.46 14.98 1.03
C LEU A 220 6.12 16.34 1.66
N TYR A 221 5.40 16.33 2.79
CA TYR A 221 5.07 17.53 3.54
C TYR A 221 6.32 18.22 4.11
N PHE A 222 7.25 17.45 4.66
CA PHE A 222 8.54 17.97 5.13
C PHE A 222 9.31 18.67 4.00
N PHE A 223 9.41 18.02 2.83
CA PHE A 223 10.06 18.57 1.65
C PHE A 223 9.38 19.85 1.15
N TYR A 224 8.05 19.86 1.19
CA TYR A 224 7.28 21.05 0.89
C TYR A 224 7.68 22.21 1.81
N LEU A 225 7.57 22.03 3.12
CA LEU A 225 7.87 23.07 4.10
C LEU A 225 9.33 23.53 4.06
N LYS A 226 10.27 22.59 3.89
CA LYS A 226 11.70 22.86 4.02
C LYS A 226 12.32 23.41 2.73
N TYR A 227 11.92 22.92 1.57
CA TYR A 227 12.59 23.23 0.29
C TYR A 227 11.63 23.84 -0.72
N LEU A 228 10.61 23.08 -1.12
CA LEU A 228 9.79 23.40 -2.30
C LEU A 228 9.04 24.72 -2.12
N ARG A 229 8.53 25.00 -0.91
CA ARG A 229 7.87 26.26 -0.57
C ARG A 229 8.73 27.48 -0.91
N TYR A 230 10.02 27.43 -0.59
CA TYR A 230 10.94 28.55 -0.83
C TYR A 230 11.38 28.63 -2.28
N ILE A 231 11.66 27.49 -2.92
CA ILE A 231 12.08 27.44 -4.33
C ILE A 231 10.98 28.01 -5.22
N ILE A 232 9.72 27.59 -5.00
CA ILE A 232 8.62 28.11 -5.81
C ILE A 232 8.32 29.57 -5.45
N ALA A 233 8.43 29.94 -4.17
CA ALA A 233 8.24 31.32 -3.73
C ALA A 233 9.37 32.29 -4.16
N ASP A 234 10.50 31.80 -4.67
CA ASP A 234 11.52 32.66 -5.29
C ASP A 234 11.04 33.25 -6.63
N HIS A 235 9.95 32.70 -7.19
CA HIS A 235 9.25 33.31 -8.32
C HIS A 235 8.16 34.27 -7.84
N LYS A 236 8.32 35.57 -8.13
CA LYS A 236 7.47 36.68 -7.64
C LYS A 236 5.95 36.43 -7.76
N TYR A 237 5.50 35.85 -8.88
CA TYR A 237 4.07 35.59 -9.11
C TYR A 237 3.54 34.39 -8.31
N LEU A 238 4.38 33.40 -8.01
CA LEU A 238 3.98 32.21 -7.26
C LEU A 238 4.14 32.41 -5.75
N ALA A 239 5.02 33.33 -5.33
CA ALA A 239 5.23 33.72 -3.94
C ALA A 239 3.90 34.10 -3.24
N LEU A 240 3.06 34.90 -3.91
CA LEU A 240 1.78 35.33 -3.36
C LEU A 240 0.81 34.18 -3.09
N VAL A 241 0.81 33.16 -3.94
CA VAL A 241 -0.09 32.00 -3.82
C VAL A 241 0.40 31.05 -2.73
N ILE A 242 1.70 30.83 -2.66
CA ILE A 242 2.31 29.79 -1.81
C ILE A 242 2.55 30.28 -0.39
N LEU A 243 2.94 31.54 -0.24
CA LEU A 243 3.23 32.12 1.07
C LEU A 243 1.98 32.62 1.78
N ASN A 244 0.88 32.82 1.06
CA ASN A 244 -0.37 33.31 1.61
C ASN A 244 -1.58 32.46 1.17
N PRO A 245 -1.78 31.28 1.78
CA PRO A 245 -2.89 30.39 1.42
C PRO A 245 -4.27 31.01 1.69
N GLN A 246 -4.38 32.00 2.59
CA GLN A 246 -5.63 32.74 2.82
C GLN A 246 -6.07 33.49 1.56
N LEU A 247 -5.15 33.98 0.73
CA LEU A 247 -5.49 34.63 -0.53
C LEU A 247 -6.27 33.70 -1.47
N ILE A 248 -5.94 32.41 -1.48
CA ILE A 248 -6.65 31.40 -2.29
C ILE A 248 -8.08 31.21 -1.75
N LEU A 249 -8.22 31.15 -0.42
CA LEU A 249 -9.52 31.00 0.24
C LEU A 249 -10.44 32.19 -0.04
N ASP A 250 -9.90 33.40 -0.03
CA ASP A 250 -10.64 34.63 -0.32
C ASP A 250 -10.99 34.78 -1.81
N THR A 251 -10.10 34.36 -2.72
CA THR A 251 -10.30 34.51 -4.17
C THR A 251 -11.12 33.39 -4.79
N ALA A 252 -11.09 32.19 -4.23
CA ALA A 252 -11.75 31.01 -4.76
C ALA A 252 -12.27 30.11 -3.62
N PRO A 253 -13.33 30.53 -2.91
CA PRO A 253 -13.83 29.84 -1.71
C PRO A 253 -14.37 28.43 -1.97
N ALA A 254 -14.60 28.05 -3.24
CA ALA A 254 -15.03 26.71 -3.63
C ALA A 254 -13.89 25.67 -3.63
N ILE A 255 -12.62 26.09 -3.69
CA ILE A 255 -11.46 25.17 -3.79
C ILE A 255 -11.39 24.17 -2.62
N PRO A 256 -11.54 24.58 -1.34
CA PRO A 256 -11.52 23.63 -0.22
C PRO A 256 -12.63 22.59 -0.31
N ALA A 257 -13.84 22.98 -0.73
CA ALA A 257 -14.97 22.07 -0.88
C ALA A 257 -14.72 21.05 -2.01
N ILE A 258 -14.16 21.49 -3.15
CA ILE A 258 -13.78 20.62 -4.26
C ILE A 258 -12.69 19.63 -3.84
N LEU A 259 -11.65 20.10 -3.13
CA LEU A 259 -10.60 19.25 -2.60
C LEU A 259 -11.16 18.23 -1.61
N LEU A 260 -12.04 18.65 -0.70
CA LEU A 260 -12.69 17.75 0.25
C LEU A 260 -13.51 16.67 -0.47
N MET A 261 -14.36 17.04 -1.43
CA MET A 261 -15.12 16.07 -2.23
C MET A 261 -14.19 15.12 -2.99
N GLY A 262 -13.10 15.64 -3.57
CA GLY A 262 -12.07 14.84 -4.22
C GLY A 262 -11.41 13.84 -3.26
N THR A 263 -11.08 14.26 -2.03
CA THR A 263 -10.50 13.36 -1.01
C THR A 263 -11.47 12.28 -0.57
N ILE A 264 -12.77 12.59 -0.42
CA ILE A 264 -13.81 11.61 -0.08
C ILE A 264 -14.01 10.61 -1.23
N ALA A 265 -14.05 11.08 -2.47
CA ALA A 265 -14.14 10.21 -3.65
C ALA A 265 -12.90 9.32 -3.79
N ALA A 266 -11.70 9.86 -3.55
CA ALA A 266 -10.46 9.08 -3.56
C ALA A 266 -10.43 8.05 -2.41
N ALA A 267 -10.86 8.42 -1.20
CA ALA A 267 -10.91 7.53 -0.05
C ALA A 267 -11.91 6.38 -0.25
N THR A 268 -13.08 6.66 -0.83
CA THR A 268 -14.07 5.63 -1.17
C THR A 268 -13.58 4.71 -2.29
N ALA A 269 -12.94 5.26 -3.32
CA ALA A 269 -12.28 4.47 -4.36
C ALA A 269 -11.20 3.55 -3.77
N LEU A 270 -10.33 4.08 -2.90
CA LEU A 270 -9.29 3.30 -2.20
C LEU A 270 -9.89 2.21 -1.30
N TYR A 271 -10.99 2.49 -0.59
CA TYR A 271 -11.68 1.49 0.24
C TYR A 271 -12.28 0.33 -0.58
N ALA A 272 -12.69 0.61 -1.83
CA ALA A 272 -13.21 -0.40 -2.74
C ALA A 272 -12.11 -1.31 -3.32
N ILE A 273 -10.83 -0.94 -3.23
CA ILE A 273 -9.70 -1.72 -3.75
C ILE A 273 -9.51 -2.99 -2.91
N ARG A 274 -9.79 -4.15 -3.51
CA ARG A 274 -9.59 -5.47 -2.88
C ARG A 274 -8.23 -6.09 -3.14
N ALA A 275 -7.48 -5.55 -4.11
CA ALA A 275 -6.14 -6.01 -4.45
C ALA A 275 -5.31 -4.83 -4.98
N VAL A 276 -4.03 -4.79 -4.63
CA VAL A 276 -3.12 -3.69 -5.02
C VAL A 276 -2.07 -4.22 -6.00
N PRO A 277 -1.74 -3.44 -7.06
CA PRO A 277 -0.63 -3.76 -7.94
C PRO A 277 0.69 -3.94 -7.18
N TYR A 278 1.41 -5.03 -7.45
CA TYR A 278 2.67 -5.35 -6.79
C TYR A 278 3.73 -4.24 -6.94
N TYR A 279 3.79 -3.58 -8.11
CA TYR A 279 4.69 -2.44 -8.32
C TYR A 279 4.38 -1.28 -7.38
N LEU A 280 3.09 -1.05 -7.05
CA LEU A 280 2.67 0.04 -6.17
C LEU A 280 3.14 -0.23 -4.74
N LEU A 281 3.04 -1.47 -4.26
CA LEU A 281 3.59 -1.86 -2.96
C LEU A 281 5.10 -1.63 -2.90
N ARG A 282 5.84 -2.00 -3.95
CA ARG A 282 7.29 -1.75 -4.02
C ARG A 282 7.60 -0.26 -3.97
N LEU A 283 6.85 0.54 -4.71
CA LEU A 283 7.01 1.99 -4.74
C LEU A 283 6.74 2.60 -3.36
N MET A 284 5.69 2.16 -2.65
CA MET A 284 5.38 2.62 -1.30
C MET A 284 6.48 2.27 -0.29
N LYS A 285 7.01 1.04 -0.33
CA LYS A 285 8.14 0.66 0.52
C LYS A 285 9.43 1.38 0.15
N GLY A 286 9.64 1.66 -1.13
CA GLY A 286 10.68 2.57 -1.59
C GLY A 286 10.53 3.95 -0.96
N GLY A 287 9.34 4.55 -0.99
CA GLY A 287 9.05 5.81 -0.30
C GLY A 287 9.33 5.77 1.21
N PHE A 288 9.02 4.65 1.87
CA PHE A 288 9.40 4.44 3.27
C PHE A 288 10.93 4.37 3.47
N GLY A 289 11.63 3.59 2.64
CA GLY A 289 13.09 3.50 2.67
C GLY A 289 13.76 4.85 2.40
N PHE A 290 13.18 5.66 1.51
CA PHE A 290 13.58 7.04 1.28
C PHE A 290 13.49 7.87 2.56
N CYS A 291 12.36 7.80 3.26
CA CYS A 291 12.14 8.52 4.51
C CYS A 291 13.20 8.14 5.56
N VAL A 292 13.47 6.85 5.76
CA VAL A 292 14.47 6.38 6.72
C VAL A 292 15.88 6.86 6.36
N GLY A 293 16.30 6.65 5.10
CA GLY A 293 17.63 7.05 4.63
C GLY A 293 17.85 8.57 4.69
N PHE A 294 16.83 9.33 4.28
CA PHE A 294 16.86 10.79 4.35
C PHE A 294 16.94 11.28 5.79
N LEU A 295 16.06 10.80 6.68
CA LEU A 295 15.97 11.27 8.05
C LEU A 295 17.24 10.94 8.85
N ALA A 296 17.80 9.75 8.66
CA ALA A 296 19.03 9.32 9.32
C ALA A 296 20.18 10.28 9.04
N LEU A 297 20.39 10.63 7.76
CA LEU A 297 21.48 11.51 7.39
C LEU A 297 21.16 12.99 7.67
N TYR A 298 19.91 13.43 7.46
CA TYR A 298 19.48 14.80 7.73
C TYR A 298 19.60 15.16 9.22
N LEU A 299 19.10 14.30 10.12
CA LEU A 299 19.22 14.53 11.56
C LEU A 299 20.67 14.50 12.01
N SER A 300 21.46 13.58 11.45
CA SER A 300 22.89 13.51 11.76
C SER A 300 23.61 14.78 11.35
N ALA A 301 23.40 15.27 10.13
CA ALA A 301 24.01 16.52 9.66
C ALA A 301 23.53 17.76 10.43
N THR A 302 22.33 17.72 11.02
CA THR A 302 21.75 18.86 11.73
C THR A 302 22.19 18.94 13.20
N TYR A 303 22.27 17.81 13.90
CA TYR A 303 22.42 17.78 15.36
C TYR A 303 23.73 17.16 15.85
N LEU A 304 24.40 16.33 15.04
CA LEU A 304 25.71 15.83 15.42
C LEU A 304 26.77 16.88 15.05
N PRO A 305 27.70 17.23 15.97
CA PRO A 305 28.78 18.17 15.73
C PRO A 305 29.88 17.52 14.88
N ILE A 306 29.53 17.02 13.70
CA ILE A 306 30.49 16.45 12.76
C ILE A 306 30.85 17.55 11.78
N ASP A 307 32.02 18.15 11.99
CA ASP A 307 32.47 19.30 11.23
C ASP A 307 33.03 18.87 9.87
N PHE A 308 32.12 18.59 8.94
CA PHE A 308 32.48 18.48 7.53
C PHE A 308 32.53 19.90 6.96
N ALA A 309 33.69 20.57 7.04
CA ALA A 309 33.89 21.96 6.62
C ALA A 309 33.41 22.31 5.18
N GLN A 310 33.18 21.31 4.32
CA GLN A 310 32.63 21.49 2.97
C GLN A 310 31.11 21.32 2.86
N THR A 311 30.44 20.57 3.76
CA THR A 311 29.01 20.21 3.59
C THR A 311 28.05 21.32 3.99
N ASN A 312 28.48 22.26 4.83
CA ASN A 312 27.63 23.39 5.26
C ASN A 312 27.60 24.56 4.26
N ARG A 313 28.31 24.45 3.14
CA ARG A 313 28.27 25.45 2.05
C ARG A 313 26.92 25.39 1.35
N ALA A 314 26.37 26.56 1.03
CA ALA A 314 25.16 26.68 0.23
C ALA A 314 25.47 26.30 -1.23
N MET A 315 24.77 25.29 -1.74
CA MET A 315 24.78 24.91 -3.16
C MET A 315 23.85 25.81 -3.96
N TYR A 316 22.70 26.16 -3.38
CA TYR A 316 21.77 27.12 -3.94
C TYR A 316 21.34 28.11 -2.86
N GLN A 317 21.14 29.36 -3.27
CA GLN A 317 20.63 30.42 -2.42
C GLN A 317 19.54 31.17 -3.18
N SER A 318 18.44 31.48 -2.51
CA SER A 318 17.34 32.22 -3.14
C SER A 318 17.79 33.60 -3.63
N HIS A 319 17.22 34.03 -4.75
CA HIS A 319 17.45 35.37 -5.28
C HIS A 319 16.85 36.41 -4.33
N HIS A 320 15.61 36.18 -3.88
CA HIS A 320 14.89 37.05 -2.99
C HIS A 320 15.17 36.74 -1.51
N LEU A 321 15.00 37.76 -0.67
CA LEU A 321 15.00 37.63 0.78
C LEU A 321 13.58 37.38 1.27
N PHE A 322 13.44 36.49 2.24
CA PHE A 322 12.18 36.21 2.91
C PHE A 322 12.12 36.97 4.23
N VAL A 323 10.93 37.44 4.58
CA VAL A 323 10.61 38.10 5.84
C VAL A 323 9.65 37.21 6.60
N GLU A 324 10.13 36.57 7.66
CA GLU A 324 9.29 35.79 8.56
C GLU A 324 8.77 36.69 9.68
N VAL A 325 7.46 36.64 9.89
CA VAL A 325 6.79 37.36 10.97
C VAL A 325 6.90 36.55 12.25
N LEU A 326 7.67 37.04 13.22
CA LEU A 326 7.89 36.37 14.50
C LEU A 326 6.73 36.61 15.48
N ARG A 327 5.97 37.69 15.28
CA ARG A 327 4.87 38.14 16.14
C ARG A 327 3.80 38.83 15.30
N ASP A 328 2.54 38.67 15.71
CA ASP A 328 1.40 39.32 15.06
C ASP A 328 1.67 40.83 14.93
N THR A 329 1.50 41.33 13.72
CA THR A 329 1.85 42.71 13.35
C THR A 329 0.98 43.16 12.19
N ARG A 330 1.19 44.41 11.76
CA ARG A 330 0.44 45.03 10.68
C ARG A 330 1.36 45.45 9.55
N VAL A 331 0.84 45.37 8.34
CA VAL A 331 1.43 45.96 7.15
C VAL A 331 0.85 47.34 6.96
N TYR A 332 1.73 48.32 6.87
CA TYR A 332 1.42 49.74 6.74
C TYR A 332 1.64 50.21 5.31
N GLN A 333 0.91 51.24 4.87
CA GLN A 333 1.09 51.83 3.55
C GLN A 333 2.44 52.55 3.42
N PHE A 334 2.91 53.17 4.49
CA PHE A 334 4.18 53.89 4.58
C PHE A 334 4.97 53.43 5.82
N PRO A 335 6.31 53.61 5.86
CA PRO A 335 7.16 53.13 6.95
C PRO A 335 7.09 54.03 8.20
N TRP A 336 5.89 54.15 8.78
CA TRP A 336 5.63 54.83 10.05
C TRP A 336 4.33 54.29 10.69
N PRO A 337 4.23 54.19 12.03
CA PRO A 337 3.11 53.51 12.69
C PRO A 337 1.75 54.19 12.51
N GLY A 338 1.71 55.51 12.27
CA GLY A 338 0.47 56.27 12.04
C GLY A 338 -0.11 56.12 10.63
N SER A 339 0.56 55.36 9.75
CA SER A 339 0.09 55.12 8.39
C SER A 339 -1.16 54.25 8.35
N ARG A 340 -1.93 54.35 7.25
CA ARG A 340 -3.03 53.45 6.95
C ARG A 340 -2.55 51.98 6.98
N ILE A 341 -3.26 51.16 7.73
CA ILE A 341 -3.05 49.71 7.78
C ILE A 341 -3.62 49.12 6.49
N LEU A 342 -2.79 48.37 5.76
CA LEU A 342 -3.18 47.66 4.56
C LEU A 342 -3.66 46.24 4.86
N ARG A 343 -3.03 45.58 5.84
CA ARG A 343 -3.30 44.17 6.17
C ARG A 343 -2.75 43.79 7.55
N ASP A 344 -3.46 42.95 8.29
CA ASP A 344 -2.92 42.27 9.47
C ASP A 344 -2.18 40.98 9.07
N VAL A 345 -1.06 40.71 9.73
CA VAL A 345 -0.16 39.58 9.44
C VAL A 345 0.13 38.84 10.73
N ARG A 346 0.04 37.51 10.69
CA ARG A 346 0.15 36.66 11.88
C ARG A 346 1.56 36.08 12.02
N ARG A 347 1.87 35.62 13.22
CA ARG A 347 3.09 34.88 13.51
C ARG A 347 3.23 33.67 12.56
N SER A 348 4.44 33.49 12.05
CA SER A 348 4.86 32.47 11.06
C SER A 348 4.43 32.76 9.62
N ASP A 349 3.77 33.88 9.35
CA ASP A 349 3.56 34.32 7.98
C ASP A 349 4.91 34.66 7.34
N LEU A 350 5.11 34.16 6.12
CA LEU A 350 6.30 34.40 5.33
C LEU A 350 5.97 35.40 4.23
N LEU A 351 6.76 36.44 4.08
CA LEU A 351 6.58 37.47 3.06
C LEU A 351 7.84 37.60 2.22
N LEU A 352 7.71 38.15 1.01
CA LEU A 352 8.85 38.39 0.13
C LEU A 352 9.31 39.83 0.29
N LEU A 353 10.59 40.02 0.65
CA LEU A 353 11.20 41.34 0.81
C LEU A 353 11.38 42.00 -0.55
N ALA A 354 10.92 43.24 -0.67
CA ALA A 354 11.12 44.08 -1.85
C ALA A 354 12.19 45.16 -1.60
N ASP A 355 12.25 45.74 -0.41
CA ASP A 355 13.13 46.86 -0.07
C ASP A 355 13.27 47.04 1.46
N VAL A 356 14.20 47.88 1.91
CA VAL A 356 14.42 48.21 3.33
C VAL A 356 14.56 49.71 3.49
N ALA A 357 13.88 50.28 4.49
CA ALA A 357 13.99 51.70 4.84
C ALA A 357 14.32 51.87 6.32
N LYS A 358 15.10 52.90 6.65
CA LYS A 358 15.36 53.31 8.03
C LYS A 358 14.73 54.68 8.27
N ARG A 359 13.91 54.81 9.30
CA ARG A 359 13.26 56.07 9.71
C ARG A 359 13.16 56.12 11.23
N GLU A 360 13.53 57.26 11.82
CA GLU A 360 13.39 57.52 13.27
C GLU A 360 13.93 56.36 14.11
N ASP A 361 15.16 55.93 13.79
CA ASP A 361 15.88 54.79 14.39
C ASP A 361 15.27 53.39 14.21
N LEU A 362 14.09 53.29 13.59
CA LEU A 362 13.44 52.02 13.27
C LEU A 362 13.75 51.56 11.84
N THR A 363 13.99 50.25 11.69
CA THR A 363 14.14 49.62 10.37
C THR A 363 12.82 49.00 9.93
N TRP A 364 12.42 49.25 8.69
CA TRP A 364 11.19 48.78 8.08
C TRP A 364 11.51 47.92 6.85
N ASN A 365 10.80 46.80 6.74
CA ASN A 365 10.90 45.89 5.60
C ASN A 365 9.71 46.16 4.67
N LYS A 366 9.98 46.54 3.41
CA LYS A 366 8.96 46.60 2.36
C LYS A 366 8.71 45.19 1.86
N VAL A 367 7.46 44.77 1.86
CA VAL A 367 7.05 43.40 1.56
C VAL A 367 5.97 43.37 0.48
N LEU A 368 5.99 42.34 -0.35
CA LEU A 368 4.98 42.09 -1.37
C LEU A 368 3.70 41.56 -0.71
N ILE A 369 2.57 42.22 -0.92
CA ILE A 369 1.27 41.86 -0.32
C ILE A 369 0.19 41.46 -1.33
N GLY A 370 0.36 41.82 -2.60
CA GLY A 370 -0.55 41.49 -3.70
C GLY A 370 0.14 41.63 -5.05
N LYS A 371 -0.60 41.47 -6.17
CA LYS A 371 -0.06 41.70 -7.51
C LYS A 371 0.43 43.13 -7.62
N GLU A 372 1.76 43.31 -7.60
CA GLU A 372 2.45 44.61 -7.64
C GLU A 372 2.06 45.58 -6.51
N GLN A 373 1.44 45.08 -5.43
CA GLN A 373 1.13 45.85 -4.25
C GLN A 373 2.14 45.56 -3.15
N TYR A 374 2.63 46.61 -2.49
CA TYR A 374 3.62 46.54 -1.44
C TYR A 374 3.14 47.26 -0.20
N GLY A 375 3.63 46.81 0.96
CA GLY A 375 3.47 47.54 2.21
C GLY A 375 4.70 47.38 3.09
N TRP A 376 4.68 48.02 4.25
CA TRP A 376 5.81 48.11 5.16
C TRP A 376 5.49 47.42 6.48
N VAL A 377 6.42 46.58 6.94
CA VAL A 377 6.34 45.90 8.23
C VAL A 377 7.54 46.29 9.07
N PRO A 378 7.37 46.66 10.34
CA PRO A 378 8.50 46.99 11.20
C PRO A 378 9.40 45.77 11.44
N ARG A 379 10.71 45.98 11.46
CA ARG A 379 11.68 44.95 11.86
C ARG A 379 11.66 44.75 13.37
N VAL A 380 11.51 45.86 14.09
CA VAL A 380 11.55 45.92 15.55
C VAL A 380 10.50 46.91 16.02
N LEU A 381 9.85 46.63 17.15
CA LEU A 381 8.96 47.59 17.82
C LEU A 381 9.77 48.43 18.79
N PRO A 382 9.54 49.76 18.83
CA PRO A 382 10.18 50.61 19.83
C PRO A 382 9.77 50.18 21.25
N PRO A 383 10.63 50.42 22.25
CA PRO A 383 10.32 50.10 23.64
C PRO A 383 9.06 50.86 24.08
N THR A 384 8.15 50.16 24.76
CA THR A 384 6.97 50.75 25.39
C THR A 384 7.14 50.65 26.91
N ILE A 385 6.50 51.50 27.71
CA ILE A 385 6.66 51.49 29.18
C ILE A 385 6.42 50.08 29.73
N GLY A 386 7.46 49.48 30.32
CA GLY A 386 7.42 48.11 30.87
C GLY A 386 7.76 46.98 29.90
N GLU A 387 7.98 47.26 28.61
CA GLU A 387 8.38 46.26 27.61
C GLU A 387 9.65 46.66 26.84
N PRO A 388 10.71 45.83 26.85
CA PRO A 388 11.93 46.11 26.10
C PRO A 388 11.69 46.06 24.59
N GLU A 389 12.63 46.60 23.81
CA GLU A 389 12.65 46.51 22.36
C GLU A 389 12.52 45.04 21.90
N ARG A 390 11.60 44.78 20.97
CA ARG A 390 11.25 43.40 20.54
C ARG A 390 11.29 43.27 19.03
N ARG A 391 12.06 42.29 18.55
CA ARG A 391 12.13 41.94 17.11
C ARG A 391 10.80 41.36 16.65
N VAL A 392 10.25 41.91 15.58
CA VAL A 392 8.96 41.52 14.99
C VAL A 392 9.14 40.68 13.74
N THR A 393 10.13 41.02 12.91
CA THR A 393 10.41 40.26 11.69
C THR A 393 11.86 39.81 11.59
N LEU A 394 12.06 38.63 11.02
CA LEU A 394 13.37 38.08 10.68
C LEU A 394 13.51 38.04 9.17
N THR A 395 14.62 38.59 8.66
CA THR A 395 14.91 38.57 7.23
C THR A 395 16.05 37.60 6.96
N TYR A 396 15.84 36.64 6.06
CA TYR A 396 16.86 35.66 5.69
C TYR A 396 16.74 35.23 4.23
N LYS A 397 17.84 34.71 3.67
CA LYS A 397 17.82 34.00 2.39
C LYS A 397 17.64 32.51 2.63
N PHE A 398 16.83 31.87 1.80
CA PHE A 398 16.77 30.42 1.79
C PHE A 398 18.08 29.89 1.19
N SER A 399 18.64 28.85 1.80
CA SER A 399 19.83 28.17 1.28
C SER A 399 19.60 26.66 1.31
N PHE A 400 19.97 26.02 0.21
CA PHE A 400 20.04 24.57 0.09
C PHE A 400 21.52 24.16 0.16
N ARG A 401 21.89 23.38 1.16
CA ARG A 401 23.30 23.06 1.47
C ARG A 401 23.71 21.71 0.88
N TYR A 402 25.02 21.47 0.78
CA TYR A 402 25.53 20.15 0.38
C TYR A 402 25.14 19.04 1.36
N SER A 403 24.99 19.35 2.65
CA SER A 403 24.43 18.43 3.65
C SER A 403 23.00 17.98 3.30
N ASP A 404 22.17 18.91 2.80
CA ASP A 404 20.80 18.62 2.39
C ASP A 404 20.80 17.72 1.17
N LEU A 405 21.68 17.98 0.19
CA LEU A 405 21.88 17.11 -0.98
C LEU A 405 22.33 15.70 -0.58
N GLY A 406 23.28 15.59 0.36
CA GLY A 406 23.71 14.31 0.90
C GLY A 406 22.54 13.52 1.48
N ALA A 407 21.69 14.17 2.29
CA ALA A 407 20.47 13.57 2.81
C ALA A 407 19.50 13.11 1.70
N LEU A 408 19.35 13.89 0.62
CA LEU A 408 18.56 13.46 -0.55
C LEU A 408 19.10 12.19 -1.19
N LEU A 409 20.42 12.13 -1.41
CA LEU A 409 21.08 10.97 -2.01
C LEU A 409 20.94 9.73 -1.12
N ALA A 410 21.13 9.87 0.20
CA ALA A 410 20.90 8.79 1.15
C ALA A 410 19.43 8.32 1.13
N GLY A 411 18.49 9.25 1.00
CA GLY A 411 17.08 8.94 0.75
C GLY A 411 16.90 8.13 -0.54
N LEU A 412 17.50 8.54 -1.66
CA LEU A 412 17.39 7.80 -2.92
C LEU A 412 17.97 6.38 -2.83
N VAL A 413 19.11 6.20 -2.15
CA VAL A 413 19.67 4.88 -1.88
C VAL A 413 18.70 4.05 -1.02
N GLY A 414 18.14 4.64 0.03
CA GLY A 414 17.10 4.02 0.85
C GLY A 414 15.85 3.65 0.04
N CYS A 415 15.48 4.46 -0.95
CA CYS A 415 14.37 4.20 -1.86
C CYS A 415 14.60 2.97 -2.71
N VAL A 416 15.76 2.91 -3.35
CA VAL A 416 16.17 1.75 -4.16
C VAL A 416 16.23 0.50 -3.29
N TRP A 417 16.84 0.58 -2.11
CA TRP A 417 16.89 -0.53 -1.16
C TRP A 417 15.49 -0.99 -0.75
N GLY A 418 14.59 -0.07 -0.38
CA GLY A 418 13.22 -0.39 0.00
C GLY A 418 12.40 -1.00 -1.14
N PHE A 419 12.59 -0.50 -2.36
CA PHE A 419 11.93 -0.99 -3.57
C PHE A 419 12.38 -2.42 -3.93
N LEU A 420 13.69 -2.70 -3.84
CA LEU A 420 14.27 -4.01 -4.17
C LEU A 420 14.01 -5.05 -3.07
N ASN A 421 14.03 -4.67 -1.80
CA ASN A 421 13.88 -5.59 -0.67
C ASN A 421 12.42 -5.82 -0.24
N LEU A 422 11.43 -5.54 -1.09
CA LEU A 422 10.05 -5.96 -0.82
C LEU A 422 9.89 -7.48 -0.99
N ARG A 423 10.29 -8.21 0.05
CA ARG A 423 9.89 -9.59 0.28
C ARG A 423 8.44 -9.55 0.75
N ILE A 424 7.55 -10.19 -0.01
CA ILE A 424 6.25 -10.53 0.56
C ILE A 424 6.57 -11.41 1.75
N ARG A 425 6.13 -11.01 2.94
CA ARG A 425 6.06 -11.93 4.06
C ARG A 425 4.82 -12.77 3.82
N PRO A 426 4.96 -14.02 3.37
CA PRO A 426 3.82 -14.91 3.41
C PRO A 426 3.46 -15.10 4.88
N THR A 427 2.20 -14.90 5.23
CA THR A 427 1.64 -15.43 6.48
C THR A 427 1.60 -16.94 6.35
#